data_AF-A0A3M1BWS5-F1
#
_entry.id   AF-A0A3M1BWS5-F1
#
_cell.length_a   1.000
_cell.length_b   1.000
_cell.length_c   1.000
_cell.angle_alpha   90.00
_cell.angle_beta   90.00
_cell.angle_gamma   90.00
#
_symmetry.space_group_name_H-M   'P 1'
#
loop_
_entity.id
_entity.type
_entity.pdbx_description
1 polymer ?
#
loop_
_entity_poly.entity_id
_entity_poly.type
_entity_poly.pdbx_seq_one_letter_code
_entity_poly.pdbx_strand_id
1 'polypeptide(L)' 'IVMGRLRGIAIAGALGDERAVVVALEMEPQQVRIGKKVAIMDEEERKSPGYPEVAKIEEGNIILERV' A
#
# COMPACT_ATOMS: atom_id res chain seq x y z
N ILE A 1 -7.58 -2.93 5.13
CA ILE A 1 -8.24 -3.45 3.91
C ILE A 1 -9.16 -2.37 3.39
N VAL A 2 -9.13 -2.12 2.08
CA VAL A 2 -10.00 -1.19 1.35
C VAL A 2 -10.75 -2.01 0.31
N MET A 3 -12.07 -2.17 0.48
CA MET A 3 -12.92 -2.90 -0.48
C MET A 3 -13.29 -1.99 -1.66
N GLY A 4 -12.29 -1.53 -2.40
CA GLY A 4 -12.45 -0.58 -3.49
C GLY A 4 -11.10 0.04 -3.88
N ARG A 5 -11.18 1.24 -4.46
CA ARG A 5 -10.01 2.01 -4.89
C ARG A 5 -9.43 2.85 -3.76
N LEU A 6 -8.15 2.64 -3.46
CA LEU A 6 -7.41 3.47 -2.52
C LEU A 6 -6.72 4.61 -3.28
N ARG A 7 -7.24 5.85 -3.19
CA ARG A 7 -6.64 7.05 -3.81
C ARG A 7 -5.88 7.97 -2.85
N GLY A 8 -6.17 7.86 -1.55
CA GLY A 8 -5.66 8.78 -0.54
C GLY A 8 -4.39 8.24 0.14
N ILE A 9 -4.32 8.49 1.45
CA ILE A 9 -3.23 8.01 2.30
C ILE A 9 -3.73 6.82 3.13
N ALA A 10 -2.97 5.72 3.13
CA ALA A 10 -3.21 4.60 4.02
C ALA A 10 -2.08 4.48 5.05
N ILE A 11 -2.44 4.34 6.33
CA ILE A 11 -1.49 4.14 7.43
C ILE A 11 -1.86 2.83 8.13
N ALA A 12 -0.93 1.88 8.13
CA ALA A 12 -1.05 0.59 8.80
C ALA A 12 0.13 0.40 9.78
N GLY A 13 -0.09 -0.39 10.83
CA GLY A 13 0.97 -0.67 11.80
C GLY A 13 1.49 0.56 12.53
N ALA A 14 0.66 1.58 12.78
CA ALA A 14 1.07 2.90 13.28
C ALA A 14 1.89 2.88 14.58
N LEU A 15 1.81 1.80 15.37
CA LEU A 15 2.61 1.57 16.57
C LEU A 15 4.00 0.97 16.28
N GLY A 16 4.41 0.91 15.01
CA GLY A 16 5.69 0.34 14.58
C GLY A 16 5.63 -1.14 14.18
N ASP A 17 4.43 -1.69 13.92
CA ASP A 17 4.32 -3.07 13.44
C ASP A 17 4.55 -3.13 11.93
N GLU A 18 5.72 -3.61 11.54
CA GLU A 18 6.13 -3.77 10.13
C GLU A 18 5.48 -4.98 9.45
N ARG A 19 4.78 -5.85 10.20
CA ARG A 19 4.03 -7.00 9.65
C ARG A 19 2.64 -6.61 9.17
N ALA A 20 2.20 -5.38 9.45
CA ALA A 20 0.91 -4.89 8.98
C ALA A 20 0.89 -4.78 7.45
N VAL A 21 -0.28 -4.96 6.86
CA VAL A 21 -0.47 -4.88 5.40
C VAL A 21 -1.60 -3.93 5.05
N VAL A 22 -1.52 -3.34 3.87
CA VAL A 22 -2.63 -2.60 3.25
C VAL A 22 -3.09 -3.40 2.04
N VAL A 23 -4.38 -3.70 1.96
CA VAL A 23 -4.98 -4.41 0.82
C VAL A 23 -6.00 -3.49 0.17
N ALA A 24 -5.99 -3.39 -1.15
CA ALA A 24 -6.98 -2.65 -1.92
C ALA A 24 -7.39 -3.44 -3.17
N LEU A 25 -8.62 -3.26 -3.65
CA LEU A 25 -9.04 -3.83 -4.95
C LEU A 25 -8.38 -3.09 -6.12
N GLU A 26 -8.15 -1.79 -5.95
CA GLU A 26 -7.35 -0.96 -6.86
C GLU A 26 -6.38 -0.11 -6.03
N MET A 27 -5.07 -0.35 -6.19
CA MET A 27 -4.01 0.36 -5.48
C MET A 27 -3.57 1.61 -6.27
N GLU A 28 -4.11 2.77 -5.92
CA GLU A 28 -3.71 4.07 -6.50
C GLU A 28 -3.41 5.15 -5.42
N PRO A 29 -2.74 4.81 -4.30
CA PRO A 29 -2.58 5.71 -3.17
C PRO A 29 -1.68 6.91 -3.50
N GLN A 30 -1.94 8.04 -2.86
CA GLN A 30 -0.94 9.11 -2.75
C GLN A 30 0.25 8.67 -1.90
N GLN A 31 -0.03 7.94 -0.82
CA GLN A 31 0.98 7.44 0.10
C GLN A 31 0.49 6.18 0.82
N VAL A 32 1.40 5.22 1.00
CA VAL A 32 1.22 4.09 1.91
C VAL A 32 2.27 4.16 2.99
N ARG A 33 1.84 4.02 4.25
CA ARG A 33 2.73 3.92 5.40
C ARG A 33 2.47 2.62 6.14
N ILE A 34 3.52 1.85 6.37
CA ILE A 34 3.49 0.62 7.16
C ILE A 34 4.56 0.76 8.23
N GLY A 35 4.17 0.72 9.51
CA GLY A 35 5.10 1.01 10.59
C GLY A 35 5.74 2.39 10.43
N LYS A 36 7.07 2.40 10.29
CA LYS A 36 7.88 3.61 10.06
C LYS A 36 8.24 3.84 8.58
N LYS A 37 7.89 2.90 7.70
CA LYS A 37 8.21 2.97 6.26
C LYS A 37 7.12 3.69 5.52
N VAL A 38 7.52 4.49 4.53
CA VAL A 38 6.65 5.32 3.72
C VAL A 38 6.99 5.07 2.25
N ALA A 39 5.96 4.80 1.45
CA ALA A 39 6.02 4.79 0.00
C ALA A 39 5.09 5.88 -0.53
N ILE A 40 5.61 6.67 -1.47
CA ILE A 40 4.88 7.70 -2.20
C ILE A 40 4.85 7.22 -3.64
N MET A 41 3.67 7.20 -4.25
CA MET A 41 3.53 6.83 -5.65
C MET A 41 3.28 8.07 -6.50
N ASP A 42 4.00 8.16 -7.60
CA ASP A 42 3.80 9.20 -8.61
C ASP A 42 2.54 8.91 -9.44
N GLU A 43 2.02 9.91 -10.17
CA GLU A 43 0.78 9.74 -10.95
C GLU A 43 0.86 8.64 -12.00
N GLU A 44 2.04 8.39 -12.56
CA GLU A 44 2.28 7.33 -13.53
C GLU A 44 2.20 5.93 -12.90
N GLU A 45 2.60 5.81 -11.63
CA GLU A 45 2.62 4.57 -10.84
C GLU A 45 1.26 4.27 -10.20
N ARG A 46 0.38 5.29 -10.04
CA ARG A 46 -0.99 5.15 -9.54
C ARG A 46 -1.95 4.52 -10.55
N LYS A 47 -1.48 3.53 -11.32
CA LYS A 47 -2.31 2.75 -12.24
C LYS A 47 -2.40 1.33 -11.71
N SER A 48 -3.54 1.03 -11.09
CA SER A 48 -3.79 -0.33 -10.64
C SER A 48 -3.83 -1.29 -11.86
N PRO A 49 -3.24 -2.48 -11.75
CA PRO A 49 -3.19 -3.46 -12.83
C PRO A 49 -4.53 -4.20 -13.06
N GLY A 50 -5.61 -3.80 -12.37
CA GLY A 50 -6.95 -4.38 -12.53
C GLY A 50 -7.20 -5.62 -11.67
N TYR A 51 -6.36 -5.90 -10.70
CA TYR A 51 -6.54 -6.94 -9.69
C TYR A 51 -6.19 -6.41 -8.29
N PRO A 52 -6.69 -7.05 -7.22
CA PRO A 52 -6.37 -6.65 -5.85
C PRO A 52 -4.89 -6.83 -5.53
N GLU A 53 -4.35 -5.88 -4.79
CA GLU A 53 -2.94 -5.83 -4.41
C GLU A 53 -2.79 -5.71 -2.89
N VAL A 54 -1.72 -6.31 -2.39
CA VAL A 54 -1.20 -6.20 -1.02
C VAL A 54 0.03 -5.31 -1.04
N ALA A 55 0.00 -4.23 -0.29
CA ALA A 55 1.20 -3.51 0.12
C ALA A 55 1.71 -4.09 1.45
N LYS A 56 2.96 -4.56 1.44
CA LYS A 56 3.65 -5.13 2.62
C LYS A 56 5.10 -4.67 2.66
N ILE A 57 5.74 -4.79 3.82
CA ILE A 57 7.18 -4.57 3.94
C ILE A 57 7.92 -5.86 3.59
N GLU A 58 8.86 -5.76 2.65
CA GLU A 58 9.80 -6.82 2.29
C GLU A 58 11.19 -6.19 2.15
N GLU A 59 12.19 -6.78 2.82
CA GLU A 59 13.58 -6.26 2.85
C GLU A 59 13.70 -4.76 3.18
N GLY A 60 12.78 -4.25 4.03
CA GLY A 60 12.77 -2.86 4.47
C GLY A 60 12.18 -1.87 3.46
N ASN A 61 11.65 -2.35 2.33
CA ASN A 61 10.92 -1.60 1.32
C ASN A 61 9.44 -1.96 1.34
N ILE A 62 8.58 -1.05 0.91
CA ILE A 62 7.16 -1.38 0.66
C ILE A 62 7.07 -1.89 -0.78
N ILE A 63 6.59 -3.11 -0.94
CA ILE A 63 6.32 -3.71 -2.24
C ILE A 63 4.82 -3.91 -2.44
N LEU A 64 4.41 -3.97 -3.71
CA LEU A 64 3.07 -4.40 -4.10
C LEU A 64 3.12 -5.83 -4.63
N GLU A 65 2.27 -6.69 -4.08
CA GLU A 65 2.10 -8.07 -4.53
C GLU A 65 0.65 -8.31 -4.93
N ARG A 66 0.44 -9.09 -5.99
CA ARG A 66 -0.88 -9.56 -6.38
C ARG A 66 -1.45 -10.51 -5.32
N VAL A 67 -2.70 -10.29 -4.92
CA VAL A 67 -3.47 -11.23 -4.07
C VAL A 67 -3.84 -12.50 -4.84
#